data_AF-A0A537XMP8-F1
#
_entry.id   AF-A0A537XMP8-F1
#
_cell.length_a   1.000
_cell.length_b   1.000
_cell.length_c   1.000
_cell.angle_alpha   90.00
_cell.angle_beta   90.00
_cell.angle_gamma   90.00
#
_symmetry.space_group_name_H-M   'P 1'
#
loop_
_entity.id
_entity.type
_entity.pdbx_description
1 polymer ?
#
loop_
_entity_poly.entity_id
_entity_poly.type
_entity_poly.pdbx_seq_one_letter_code
_entity_poly.pdbx_strand_id
1 'polypeptide(L)'
;MTGTPTPPTSRGTPDPDAARALYQRHADTYDLQTDWAGPDRDRVVELLDLRPGDTVLDVGCGTGLCFAAIVERIGPSGRLVGVEPCVDMLALAGRRVERAGWGNVDLRLGLAEEQLRAGDAVDAALFCFT
;
A
#
# COMPACT_ATOMS: atom_id res chain seq x y z
N MET A 1 3.27 -11.00 43.65
CA MET A 1 3.44 -11.61 42.31
C MET A 1 2.25 -11.20 41.47
N THR A 2 2.38 -10.09 40.73
CA THR A 2 1.36 -9.60 39.80
C THR A 2 1.55 -10.32 38.47
N GLY A 3 0.66 -11.27 38.16
CA GLY A 3 0.67 -11.95 36.87
C GLY A 3 0.41 -10.93 35.75
N THR A 4 1.28 -10.93 34.74
CA THR A 4 1.07 -10.18 33.50
C THR A 4 -0.16 -10.75 32.79
N PRO A 5 -1.11 -9.90 32.33
CA PRO A 5 -2.26 -10.38 31.57
C PRO A 5 -1.79 -11.03 30.26
N THR A 6 -2.25 -12.25 30.00
CA THR A 6 -2.07 -12.93 28.71
C THR A 6 -2.81 -12.13 27.63
N PRO A 7 -2.17 -11.78 26.49
CA PRO A 7 -2.86 -11.11 25.40
C PRO A 7 -3.97 -12.03 24.84
N PRO A 8 -5.13 -11.48 24.42
CA PRO A 8 -6.21 -12.28 23.87
C PRO A 8 -5.75 -13.03 22.62
N THR A 9 -5.92 -14.36 22.61
CA THR A 9 -5.32 -15.28 21.64
C THR A 9 -6.22 -15.65 20.45
N SER A 10 -7.24 -14.88 20.10
CA SER A 10 -7.95 -15.12 18.84
C SER A 10 -8.57 -13.84 18.26
N ARG A 11 -7.86 -13.20 17.34
CA ARG A 11 -8.56 -12.50 16.25
C ARG A 11 -9.08 -13.61 15.35
N GLY A 12 -10.37 -13.65 15.06
CA GLY A 12 -10.94 -14.61 14.11
C GLY A 12 -10.24 -14.52 12.75
N THR A 13 -10.47 -15.51 11.89
CA THR A 13 -9.93 -15.47 10.52
C THR A 13 -10.30 -14.14 9.86
N PRO A 14 -9.34 -13.41 9.26
CA PRO A 14 -9.65 -12.20 8.52
C PRO A 14 -10.69 -12.48 7.42
N ASP A 15 -11.68 -11.60 7.29
CA ASP A 15 -12.69 -11.63 6.23
C ASP A 15 -12.33 -10.56 5.19
N PRO A 16 -11.78 -10.96 4.02
CA PRO A 16 -11.38 -10.01 2.97
C PRO A 16 -12.56 -9.21 2.40
N ASP A 17 -13.75 -9.79 2.37
CA ASP A 17 -14.94 -9.12 1.83
C ASP A 17 -15.44 -8.05 2.80
N ALA A 18 -15.45 -8.35 4.10
CA ALA A 18 -15.77 -7.37 5.12
C ALA A 18 -14.73 -6.23 5.18
N ALA A 19 -13.44 -6.55 5.02
CA ALA A 19 -12.37 -5.55 4.93
C ALA A 19 -12.56 -4.64 3.70
N ARG A 20 -12.77 -5.22 2.52
CA ARG A 20 -13.02 -4.46 1.28
C ARG A 20 -14.24 -3.55 1.42
N ALA A 21 -15.34 -4.05 1.99
CA ALA A 21 -16.54 -3.26 2.21
C ALA A 21 -16.31 -2.09 3.18
N LEU A 22 -15.44 -2.26 4.19
CA LEU A 22 -15.05 -1.17 5.10
C LEU A 22 -14.29 -0.08 4.33
N TYR A 23 -13.22 -0.44 3.62
CA TYR A 23 -12.43 0.54 2.86
C TYR A 23 -13.25 1.25 1.79
N GLN A 24 -14.14 0.51 1.11
CA GLN A 24 -15.04 1.09 0.13
C GLN A 24 -15.92 2.21 0.73
N ARG A 25 -16.48 2.01 1.92
CA ARG A 25 -17.29 3.03 2.60
C ARG A 25 -16.51 4.27 3.02
N HIS A 26 -15.20 4.11 3.23
CA HIS A 26 -14.34 5.18 3.73
C HIS A 26 -13.50 5.86 2.64
N ALA A 27 -13.48 5.33 1.42
CA ALA A 27 -12.54 5.72 0.36
C ALA A 27 -12.45 7.24 0.18
N ASP A 28 -13.58 7.94 0.05
CA ASP A 28 -13.61 9.39 -0.17
C ASP A 28 -13.08 10.22 1.00
N THR A 29 -13.13 9.69 2.23
CA THR A 29 -12.65 10.38 3.45
C THR A 29 -11.32 9.84 3.94
N TYR A 30 -10.81 8.78 3.31
CA TYR A 30 -9.74 7.96 3.85
C TYR A 30 -8.44 8.74 4.07
N ASP A 31 -8.01 9.51 3.06
CA ASP A 31 -6.83 10.36 3.13
C ASP A 31 -6.93 11.35 4.30
N LEU A 32 -8.09 11.99 4.49
CA LEU A 32 -8.31 12.94 5.59
C LEU A 32 -8.30 12.26 6.96
N GLN A 33 -8.90 11.06 7.05
CA GLN A 33 -8.97 10.30 8.29
C GLN A 33 -7.62 9.73 8.72
N THR A 34 -6.68 9.60 7.78
CA THR A 34 -5.38 8.96 7.99
C THR A 34 -4.19 9.88 7.77
N ASP A 35 -4.42 11.18 7.54
CA ASP A 35 -3.36 12.18 7.33
C ASP A 35 -2.33 12.23 8.47
N TRP A 36 -2.79 11.99 9.71
CA TRP A 36 -1.94 11.91 10.89
C TRP A 36 -0.85 10.82 10.81
N ALA A 37 -1.02 9.80 9.96
CA ALA A 37 -0.06 8.71 9.76
C ALA A 37 0.99 9.03 8.69
N GLY A 38 0.94 10.20 8.05
CA GLY A 38 1.89 10.62 7.00
C GLY A 38 3.36 10.44 7.40
N PRO A 39 3.82 10.96 8.56
CA PRO A 39 5.21 10.79 9.00
C PRO A 39 5.65 9.33 9.16
N ASP A 40 4.74 8.45 9.61
CA ASP A 40 5.03 7.04 9.76
C ASP A 40 5.15 6.35 8.38
N ARG A 41 4.31 6.71 7.41
CA ARG A 41 4.41 6.22 6.02
C ARG A 41 5.73 6.61 5.38
N ASP A 42 6.13 7.87 5.49
CA ASP A 42 7.41 8.36 4.97
C ASP A 42 8.58 7.61 5.61
N ARG A 43 8.53 7.41 6.93
CA ARG A 43 9.57 6.69 7.67
C ARG A 43 9.67 5.23 7.23
N VAL A 44 8.55 4.56 6.96
CA VAL A 44 8.56 3.18 6.46
C VAL A 44 9.19 3.12 5.07
N VAL A 45 8.87 4.06 4.17
CA VAL A 45 9.48 4.13 2.83
C VAL A 45 10.99 4.37 2.92
N GLU A 46 11.45 5.21 3.86
CA GLU A 46 12.89 5.39 4.11
C GLU A 46 13.60 4.11 4.56
N LEU A 47 12.94 3.28 5.37
CA LEU A 47 13.51 2.03 5.89
C LEU A 47 13.74 0.99 4.79
N LEU A 48 13.11 1.14 3.62
CA LEU A 48 13.30 0.23 2.49
C LEU A 48 14.66 0.43 1.78
N ASP A 49 15.41 1.50 2.06
CA ASP A 49 16.70 1.82 1.41
C ASP A 49 16.63 1.77 -0.12
N LEU A 50 15.50 2.27 -0.68
CA LEU A 50 15.23 2.23 -2.12
C LEU A 50 16.29 2.98 -2.92
N ARG A 51 16.67 2.39 -4.05
CA ARG A 51 17.66 2.91 -4.97
C ARG A 51 17.03 3.27 -6.32
N PRO A 52 17.64 4.21 -7.06
CA PRO A 52 17.21 4.49 -8.42
C PRO A 52 17.23 3.22 -9.29
N GLY A 53 16.12 2.94 -9.97
CA GLY A 53 15.95 1.73 -10.79
C GLY A 53 15.25 0.56 -10.10
N ASP A 54 15.03 0.61 -8.78
CA ASP A 54 14.39 -0.48 -8.06
C ASP A 54 12.94 -0.71 -8.53
N THR A 55 12.53 -1.98 -8.51
CA THR A 55 11.14 -2.41 -8.64
C THR A 55 10.53 -2.64 -7.27
N VAL A 56 9.50 -1.86 -6.94
CA VAL A 56 8.83 -1.88 -5.63
C VAL A 56 7.41 -2.37 -5.78
N LEU A 57 7.00 -3.26 -4.87
CA LEU A 57 5.62 -3.71 -4.72
C LEU A 57 4.98 -3.09 -3.48
N ASP A 58 3.85 -2.42 -3.65
CA ASP A 58 3.01 -1.90 -2.57
C ASP A 58 1.72 -2.73 -2.48
N VAL A 59 1.60 -3.52 -1.41
CA VAL A 59 0.50 -4.48 -1.20
C VAL A 59 -0.58 -3.84 -0.34
N GLY A 60 -1.81 -3.75 -0.88
CA GLY A 60 -2.87 -2.96 -0.27
C GLY A 60 -2.58 -1.48 -0.39
N CYS A 61 -2.24 -1.02 -1.60
CA CYS A 61 -1.73 0.33 -1.81
C CYS A 61 -2.77 1.43 -1.55
N GLY A 62 -4.04 1.07 -1.34
CA GLY A 62 -5.09 1.99 -0.94
C GLY A 62 -5.29 3.12 -1.96
N THR A 63 -5.27 4.36 -1.48
CA THR A 63 -5.36 5.54 -2.36
C THR A 63 -4.00 5.97 -2.90
N GLY A 64 -2.92 5.24 -2.59
CA GLY A 64 -1.56 5.53 -3.06
C GLY A 64 -0.83 6.59 -2.25
N LEU A 65 -1.07 6.70 -0.94
CA LEU A 65 -0.44 7.72 -0.09
C LEU A 65 1.08 7.56 0.04
N CYS A 66 1.63 6.36 -0.18
CA CYS A 66 3.08 6.11 -0.19
C CYS A 66 3.75 6.38 -1.56
N PHE A 67 2.97 6.57 -2.64
CA PHE A 67 3.50 6.54 -4.01
C PHE A 67 4.52 7.66 -4.28
N ALA A 68 4.27 8.88 -3.80
CA ALA A 68 5.17 9.99 -4.03
C ALA A 68 6.55 9.70 -3.42
N ALA A 69 6.59 9.27 -2.17
CA ALA A 69 7.81 8.94 -1.45
C ALA A 69 8.59 7.79 -2.12
N ILE A 70 7.88 6.79 -2.67
CA ILE A 70 8.51 5.67 -3.38
C ILE A 70 9.04 6.12 -4.74
N VAL A 71 8.20 6.74 -5.57
CA VAL A 71 8.54 7.15 -6.95
C VAL A 71 9.70 8.15 -6.97
N GLU A 72 9.76 9.05 -6.00
CA GLU A 72 10.88 10.00 -5.85
C GLU A 72 12.22 9.28 -5.63
N ARG A 73 12.25 8.18 -4.87
CA ARG A 73 13.48 7.44 -4.53
C ARG A 73 13.93 6.51 -5.65
N ILE A 74 13.00 5.78 -6.27
CA ILE A 74 13.32 4.84 -7.36
C ILE A 74 13.58 5.54 -8.69
N GLY A 75 13.13 6.80 -8.82
CA GLY A 75 13.32 7.61 -10.01
C GLY A 75 12.60 7.07 -11.25
N PRO A 76 12.77 7.72 -12.42
CA PRO A 76 12.05 7.37 -13.64
C PRO A 76 12.46 6.02 -14.26
N SER A 77 13.63 5.48 -13.88
CA SER A 77 14.09 4.16 -14.31
C SER A 77 13.56 3.02 -13.44
N GLY A 78 13.07 3.33 -12.24
CA GLY A 78 12.45 2.36 -11.34
C GLY A 78 11.00 2.10 -11.69
N ARG A 79 10.38 1.14 -11.00
CA ARG A 79 8.99 0.73 -11.24
C ARG A 79 8.25 0.52 -9.93
N LEU A 80 7.06 1.09 -9.80
CA LEU A 80 6.16 0.85 -8.67
C LEU A 80 4.97 0.02 -9.13
N VAL A 81 4.67 -1.06 -8.43
CA VAL A 81 3.46 -1.88 -8.60
C VAL A 81 2.58 -1.71 -7.37
N GLY A 82 1.39 -1.14 -7.55
CA GLY A 82 0.38 -1.08 -6.50
C GLY A 82 -0.67 -2.16 -6.71
N VAL A 83 -0.91 -3.00 -5.70
CA VAL A 83 -2.01 -3.98 -5.71
C VAL A 83 -3.04 -3.58 -4.67
N GLU A 84 -4.31 -3.47 -5.07
CA GLU A 84 -5.39 -3.09 -4.16
C GLU A 84 -6.70 -3.83 -4.55
N PRO A 85 -7.37 -4.53 -3.62
CA PRO A 85 -8.63 -5.22 -3.92
C PRO A 85 -9.87 -4.32 -3.96
N CYS A 86 -9.83 -3.11 -3.39
CA CYS A 86 -10.93 -2.16 -3.42
C CYS A 86 -10.87 -1.26 -4.66
N VAL A 87 -11.83 -1.44 -5.58
CA VAL A 87 -11.92 -0.65 -6.81
C VAL A 87 -11.97 0.86 -6.58
N ASP A 88 -12.66 1.31 -5.54
CA ASP A 88 -12.84 2.75 -5.25
C ASP A 88 -11.55 3.38 -4.71
N MET A 89 -10.80 2.65 -3.88
CA MET A 89 -9.47 3.05 -3.40
C MET A 89 -8.47 3.09 -4.58
N LEU A 90 -8.44 2.04 -5.40
CA LEU A 90 -7.56 1.98 -6.57
C LEU A 90 -7.87 3.09 -7.59
N ALA A 91 -9.14 3.47 -7.75
CA ALA A 91 -9.53 4.60 -8.59
C ALA A 91 -9.00 5.94 -8.05
N LEU A 92 -8.94 6.13 -6.73
CA LEU A 92 -8.28 7.29 -6.11
C LEU A 92 -6.77 7.28 -6.36
N ALA A 93 -6.14 6.11 -6.23
CA ALA A 93 -4.72 5.92 -6.55
C ALA A 93 -4.42 6.24 -8.02
N GLY A 94 -5.26 5.77 -8.96
CA GLY A 94 -5.15 6.10 -10.38
C GLY A 94 -5.22 7.60 -10.65
N ARG A 95 -6.18 8.31 -10.03
CA ARG A 95 -6.25 9.78 -10.12
C ARG A 95 -5.01 10.46 -9.58
N ARG A 96 -4.40 9.93 -8.52
CA ARG A 96 -3.14 10.45 -7.95
C ARG A 96 -1.98 10.27 -8.94
N VAL A 97 -1.87 9.09 -9.55
CA VAL A 97 -0.88 8.79 -10.61
C VAL A 97 -1.05 9.74 -11.80
N GLU A 98 -2.27 9.90 -12.31
CA GLU A 98 -2.58 10.79 -13.45
C GLU A 98 -2.22 12.25 -13.15
N ARG A 99 -2.59 12.77 -11.97
CA ARG A 99 -2.31 14.16 -11.57
C ARG A 99 -0.82 14.43 -11.40
N ALA A 100 -0.06 13.46 -10.90
CA ALA A 100 1.38 13.60 -10.70
C ALA A 100 2.18 13.30 -11.98
N GLY A 101 1.56 12.69 -12.99
CA GLY A 101 2.21 12.36 -14.26
C GLY A 101 3.24 11.22 -14.15
N TRP A 102 3.08 10.30 -13.19
CA TRP A 102 4.00 9.19 -13.03
C TRP A 102 3.77 8.11 -14.10
N GLY A 103 4.73 7.98 -15.03
CA GLY A 103 4.68 6.99 -16.10
C GLY A 103 5.17 5.59 -15.71
N ASN A 104 5.69 5.42 -14.50
CA ASN A 104 6.32 4.19 -14.01
C ASN A 104 5.57 3.52 -12.85
N VAL A 105 4.26 3.78 -12.74
CA VAL A 105 3.36 3.14 -11.77
C VAL A 105 2.39 2.20 -12.47
N ASP A 106 2.36 0.94 -12.05
CA ASP A 106 1.44 -0.11 -12.51
C ASP A 106 0.43 -0.44 -11.41
N LEU A 107 -0.86 -0.26 -11.70
CA LEU A 107 -1.95 -0.45 -10.75
C LEU A 107 -2.74 -1.72 -11.09
N ARG A 108 -2.88 -2.61 -10.11
CA ARG A 108 -3.52 -3.92 -10.26
C ARG A 108 -4.68 -4.07 -9.28
N LEU A 109 -5.87 -4.32 -9.81
CA LEU A 109 -7.06 -4.61 -9.02
C LEU A 109 -7.07 -6.08 -8.62
N GLY A 110 -7.13 -6.36 -7.32
CA GLY A 110 -7.28 -7.72 -6.79
C GLY A 110 -6.47 -7.97 -5.53
N LEU A 111 -6.48 -9.22 -5.06
CA LEU A 111 -5.67 -9.63 -3.94
C LEU A 111 -4.21 -9.86 -4.40
N ALA A 112 -3.25 -9.69 -3.49
CA ALA A 112 -1.83 -9.86 -3.82
C ALA A 112 -1.53 -11.27 -4.33
N GLU A 113 -2.12 -12.29 -3.73
CA GLU A 113 -2.00 -13.68 -4.14
C GLU A 113 -2.57 -13.99 -5.53
N GLU A 114 -3.47 -13.15 -6.04
CA GLU A 114 -4.04 -13.27 -7.39
C GLU A 114 -3.20 -12.52 -8.42
N GLN A 115 -2.59 -11.40 -8.02
CA GLN A 115 -1.87 -10.48 -8.91
C GLN A 115 -0.37 -10.75 -9.01
N LEU A 116 0.19 -11.55 -8.11
CA LEU A 116 1.61 -11.86 -8.03
C LEU A 116 1.86 -13.32 -8.40
N ARG A 117 2.92 -13.56 -9.17
CA ARG A 117 3.34 -14.90 -9.57
C ARG A 117 4.64 -15.29 -8.87
N ALA A 118 4.78 -16.58 -8.59
CA ALA A 118 6.07 -17.13 -8.19
C ALA A 118 7.10 -16.86 -9.31
N GLY A 119 8.12 -16.05 -9.01
CA GLY A 119 9.13 -15.59 -9.96
C GLY A 119 9.09 -14.10 -10.29
N ASP A 120 8.06 -13.37 -9.87
CA ASP A 120 8.05 -11.91 -9.91
C ASP A 120 9.09 -11.39 -8.91
N ALA A 121 10.28 -11.05 -9.40
CA ALA A 121 11.35 -10.48 -8.59
C ALA A 121 11.09 -8.97 -8.39
N VAL A 122 11.10 -8.56 -7.13
CA VAL A 122 11.04 -7.15 -6.71
C VAL A 122 12.23 -6.87 -5.79
N ASP A 123 12.73 -5.65 -5.83
CA ASP A 123 13.85 -5.21 -4.99
C ASP A 123 13.36 -4.87 -3.57
N ALA A 124 12.10 -4.43 -3.45
CA ALA A 124 11.44 -4.20 -2.17
C ALA A 124 9.93 -4.46 -2.23
N ALA A 125 9.35 -4.82 -1.08
CA ALA A 125 7.90 -4.93 -0.89
C ALA A 125 7.47 -4.16 0.37
N LEU A 126 6.36 -3.44 0.25
CA LEU A 126 5.75 -2.66 1.30
C LEU A 126 4.37 -3.21 1.63
N PHE A 127 4.10 -3.37 2.93
CA PHE A 127 2.77 -3.54 3.48
C PHE A 127 2.63 -2.53 4.61
N CYS A 128 2.08 -1.36 4.28
CA CYS A 128 1.93 -0.25 5.20
C CYS A 128 0.47 0.16 5.26
N PHE A 129 0.05 0.72 6.39
CA PHE A 129 -1.25 1.37 6.50
C PHE A 129 -1.24 2.60 5.57
N THR A 130 -1.66 2.38 4.31
CA THR A 130 -1.74 3.37 3.24
C THR A 130 -2.93 4.26 3.41
#